data_AF-A0A0G0P1F6-F1
#
_entry.id   AF-A0A0G0P1F6-F1
#
_cell.length_a   1.000
_cell.length_b   1.000
_cell.length_c   1.000
_cell.angle_alpha   90.00
_cell.angle_beta   90.00
_cell.angle_gamma   90.00
#
_symmetry.space_group_name_H-M   'P 1'
#
loop_
_entity.id
_entity.type
_entity.pdbx_description
1 polymer ?
#
loop_
_entity_poly.entity_id
_entity_poly.type
_entity_poly.pdbx_seq_one_letter_code
_entity_poly.pdbx_strand_id
1 'polypeptide(L)'
;MQKKKGNFIIMVLVILTLSLYLLSKADLKILWRYPWLSVSQMMSLVGVVLLSFTFVLGSRSKFLENWFGGLDEVNKKHQRLGKISYFLLLLHPLLLAVNVLPNVKAATNFLYLSQNNVYNFGVLALYL
;
A
#
# COMPACT_ATOMS: atom_id res chain seq x y z
N MET A 1 -7.92 25.09 -13.33
CA MET A 1 -8.68 24.10 -12.52
C MET A 1 -8.35 22.63 -12.81
N GLN A 2 -7.55 22.26 -13.82
CA GLN A 2 -7.35 20.85 -14.21
C GLN A 2 -6.55 20.01 -13.19
N LYS A 3 -5.63 20.61 -12.42
CA LYS A 3 -4.79 19.93 -11.39
C LYS A 3 -5.58 19.16 -10.32
N LYS A 4 -6.87 19.46 -10.11
CA LYS A 4 -7.71 18.80 -9.09
C LYS A 4 -8.28 17.45 -9.55
N LYS A 5 -8.41 17.20 -10.87
CA LYS A 5 -9.05 15.98 -11.40
C LYS A 5 -8.23 14.72 -11.09
N GLY A 6 -6.92 14.74 -11.36
CA GLY A 6 -6.05 13.58 -11.10
C GLY A 6 -5.97 13.17 -9.62
N ASN A 7 -5.80 14.14 -8.71
CA ASN A 7 -5.78 13.85 -7.27
C ASN A 7 -7.15 13.34 -6.77
N PHE A 8 -8.25 13.83 -7.33
CA PHE A 8 -9.59 13.38 -6.98
C PHE A 8 -9.79 11.89 -7.32
N ILE A 9 -9.34 11.45 -8.50
CA ILE A 9 -9.42 10.03 -8.90
C ILE A 9 -8.64 9.14 -7.92
N ILE A 10 -7.42 9.53 -7.56
CA ILE A 10 -6.59 8.78 -6.61
C ILE A 10 -7.29 8.71 -5.25
N MET A 11 -7.84 9.83 -4.77
CA MET A 11 -8.55 9.89 -3.50
C MET A 11 -9.80 8.99 -3.50
N VAL A 12 -10.60 9.02 -4.57
CA VAL A 12 -11.79 8.17 -4.72
C VAL A 12 -11.40 6.69 -4.68
N LEU A 13 -10.32 6.29 -5.36
CA LEU A 13 -9.89 4.89 -5.38
C LEU A 13 -9.33 4.41 -4.04
N VAL A 14 -8.59 5.28 -3.33
CA VAL A 14 -8.13 4.97 -1.97
C VAL A 14 -9.32 4.80 -1.02
N ILE A 15 -10.29 5.71 -1.06
CA ILE A 15 -11.51 5.62 -0.24
C ILE A 15 -12.29 4.37 -0.60
N LEU A 16 -12.49 4.10 -1.89
CA LEU A 16 -13.18 2.90 -2.36
C LEU A 16 -12.51 1.63 -1.85
N THR A 17 -11.17 1.55 -1.93
CA THR A 17 -10.40 0.39 -1.45
C THR A 17 -10.56 0.19 0.05
N LEU A 18 -10.50 1.26 0.84
CA LEU A 18 -10.69 1.19 2.29
C LEU A 18 -12.14 0.82 2.66
N SER A 19 -13.13 1.36 1.95
CA SER A 19 -14.53 1.00 2.14
C SER A 19 -14.79 -0.47 1.83
N LEU A 20 -14.25 -0.99 0.71
CA LEU A 20 -14.35 -2.41 0.37
C LEU A 20 -13.66 -3.30 1.41
N TYR A 21 -12.51 -2.86 1.95
CA TYR A 21 -11.83 -3.58 3.02
C TYR A 21 -12.69 -3.67 4.29
N LEU A 22 -13.37 -2.59 4.68
CA LEU A 22 -14.27 -2.58 5.84
C LEU A 22 -15.49 -3.47 5.60
N LEU A 23 -16.10 -3.39 4.41
CA LEU A 23 -17.24 -4.23 4.02
C LEU A 23 -16.88 -5.72 3.93
N SER A 24 -15.62 -6.03 3.63
CA SER A 24 -15.14 -7.42 3.58
C SER A 24 -15.03 -8.07 4.97
N LYS A 25 -15.08 -7.31 6.07
CA LYS A 25 -15.00 -7.88 7.43
C LYS A 25 -16.40 -8.26 7.92
N ALA A 26 -16.56 -9.52 8.32
CA ALA A 26 -17.81 -10.02 8.89
C ALA A 26 -18.18 -9.39 10.24
N ASP A 27 -17.19 -8.98 11.04
CA ASP A 27 -17.38 -8.23 12.29
C ASP A 27 -16.32 -7.12 12.40
N LEU A 28 -16.78 -5.88 12.58
CA LEU A 28 -15.91 -4.71 12.76
C LEU A 28 -15.13 -4.76 14.08
N LYS A 29 -15.56 -5.56 15.06
CA LYS A 29 -14.83 -5.75 16.32
C LYS A 29 -13.47 -6.41 16.11
N ILE A 30 -13.28 -7.14 15.00
CA ILE A 30 -11.98 -7.73 14.63
C ILE A 30 -10.91 -6.65 14.48
N LEU A 31 -11.29 -5.46 14.00
CA LEU A 31 -10.38 -4.33 13.82
C LEU A 31 -9.78 -3.88 15.15
N TRP A 32 -10.62 -3.83 16.19
CA TRP A 32 -10.22 -3.44 17.54
C TRP A 32 -9.48 -4.57 18.27
N ARG A 33 -9.81 -5.82 17.96
CA ARG A 33 -9.16 -6.99 18.58
C ARG A 33 -7.74 -7.21 18.07
N TYR A 34 -7.46 -6.87 16.81
CA TYR A 34 -6.13 -6.97 16.19
C TYR A 34 -5.76 -5.64 15.50
N PRO A 35 -5.43 -4.60 16.28
CA PRO A 35 -5.19 -3.26 15.75
C PRO A 35 -3.96 -3.21 14.84
N TRP A 36 -2.87 -3.87 15.24
CA TRP A 36 -1.62 -3.90 14.46
C TRP A 36 -1.78 -4.59 13.11
N LEU A 37 -2.48 -5.73 13.08
CA LEU A 37 -2.80 -6.43 11.84
C LEU A 37 -3.70 -5.57 10.93
N SER A 38 -4.69 -4.90 11.50
CA SER A 38 -5.63 -4.07 10.73
C SER A 38 -4.96 -2.87 10.11
N VAL A 39 -4.11 -2.17 10.87
CA VAL A 39 -3.33 -1.03 10.36
C VAL A 39 -2.34 -1.51 9.29
N SER A 40 -1.66 -2.63 9.52
CA SER A 40 -0.76 -3.24 8.54
C SER A 40 -1.48 -3.55 7.21
N GLN A 41 -2.68 -4.13 7.25
CA GLN A 41 -3.48 -4.43 6.06
C GLN A 41 -3.91 -3.15 5.33
N MET A 42 -4.38 -2.13 6.05
CA MET A 42 -4.74 -0.84 5.47
C MET A 42 -3.53 -0.15 4.80
N MET A 43 -2.37 -0.17 5.44
CA MET A 43 -1.12 0.39 4.88
C MET A 43 -0.71 -0.32 3.58
N SER A 44 -0.83 -1.64 3.54
CA SER A 44 -0.55 -2.42 2.33
C SER A 44 -1.48 -2.05 1.18
N LEU A 45 -2.79 -2.02 1.42
CA LEU A 45 -3.80 -1.68 0.41
C LEU A 45 -3.59 -0.27 -0.15
N VAL A 46 -3.42 0.72 0.72
CA VAL A 46 -3.16 2.10 0.29
C VAL A 46 -1.82 2.19 -0.44
N GLY A 47 -0.78 1.51 0.07
CA GLY A 47 0.55 1.45 -0.53
C GLY A 47 0.50 0.91 -1.98
N VAL A 48 -0.16 -0.22 -2.21
CA VAL A 48 -0.27 -0.85 -3.54
C VAL A 48 -1.08 0.00 -4.51
N VAL A 49 -2.18 0.63 -4.06
CA VAL A 49 -2.96 1.55 -4.91
C VAL A 49 -2.09 2.71 -5.37
N LEU A 50 -1.39 3.36 -4.44
CA LEU A 50 -0.50 4.48 -4.76
C LEU A 50 0.67 4.06 -5.63
N LEU A 51 1.27 2.88 -5.38
CA LEU A 51 2.35 2.33 -6.20
C LEU A 51 1.86 2.07 -7.63
N SER A 52 0.68 1.48 -7.80
CA SER A 52 0.07 1.24 -9.11
C SER A 52 -0.09 2.55 -9.89
N PHE A 53 -0.53 3.61 -9.21
CA PHE A 53 -0.60 4.95 -9.80
C PHE A 53 0.76 5.52 -10.20
N THR A 54 1.84 5.19 -9.47
CA THR A 54 3.17 5.65 -9.85
C THR A 54 3.61 5.04 -11.17
N PHE A 55 3.34 3.76 -11.43
CA PHE A 55 3.62 3.16 -12.74
C PHE A 55 2.83 3.84 -13.87
N VAL A 56 1.54 4.12 -13.65
CA VAL A 56 0.70 4.83 -14.63
C VAL A 56 1.25 6.23 -14.91
N LEU A 57 1.62 6.99 -13.87
CA LEU A 57 2.24 8.32 -14.01
C LEU A 57 3.62 8.26 -14.67
N GLY A 58 4.36 7.16 -14.47
CA GLY A 58 5.66 6.91 -15.07
C GLY A 58 5.63 6.70 -16.58
N SER A 59 4.46 6.37 -17.15
CA SER A 59 4.29 6.20 -18.60
C SER A 59 4.50 7.48 -19.42
N ARG A 60 4.53 8.66 -18.76
CA ARG A 60 4.68 9.98 -19.40
C ARG A 60 3.74 10.23 -20.58
N SER A 61 2.57 9.60 -20.58
CA SER A 61 1.58 9.76 -21.64
C SER A 61 0.94 11.16 -21.63
N LYS A 62 0.75 11.75 -22.81
CA LYS A 62 0.07 13.05 -23.02
C LYS A 62 -1.33 13.10 -22.39
N PHE A 63 -1.98 11.95 -22.22
CA PHE A 63 -3.29 11.87 -21.57
C PHE A 63 -3.23 12.29 -20.09
N LEU A 64 -2.18 11.86 -19.37
CA LEU A 64 -2.00 12.21 -17.96
C LEU A 64 -1.58 13.67 -17.78
N GLU A 65 -0.90 14.25 -18.75
CA GLU A 65 -0.53 15.66 -18.75
C GLU A 65 -1.77 16.57 -18.62
N ASN A 66 -2.85 16.25 -19.35
CA ASN A 66 -4.12 16.97 -19.27
C ASN A 66 -4.83 16.82 -17.90
N TRP A 67 -4.57 15.74 -17.16
CA TRP A 67 -5.22 15.47 -15.88
C TRP A 67 -4.50 16.11 -14.70
N PHE A 68 -3.18 16.29 -14.81
CA PHE A 68 -2.33 16.83 -13.74
C PHE A 68 -1.79 18.23 -14.05
N GLY A 69 -2.03 18.76 -15.26
CA GLY A 69 -1.76 20.14 -15.63
C GLY A 69 -0.31 20.41 -16.05
N GLY A 70 0.30 19.49 -16.80
CA GLY A 70 1.66 19.60 -17.33
C GLY A 70 2.54 18.39 -17.00
N LEU A 71 3.48 18.06 -17.89
CA LEU A 71 4.41 16.94 -17.73
C LEU A 71 5.30 17.07 -16.47
N ASP A 72 5.72 18.29 -16.13
CA ASP A 72 6.53 18.56 -14.92
C ASP A 72 5.76 18.26 -13.63
N GLU A 73 4.46 18.57 -13.60
CA GLU A 73 3.61 18.28 -12.44
C GLU A 73 3.36 16.78 -12.29
N VAL A 74 3.18 16.05 -13.41
CA VAL A 74 3.07 14.59 -13.42
C VAL A 74 4.32 13.95 -12.80
N ASN A 75 5.51 14.38 -13.19
CA ASN A 75 6.77 13.85 -12.64
C ASN A 75 6.94 14.15 -11.14
N LYS A 76 6.64 15.39 -10.70
CA LYS A 76 6.66 15.74 -9.27
C LYS A 76 5.68 14.88 -8.46
N LYS A 77 4.50 14.59 -9.03
CA LYS A 77 3.49 13.73 -8.41
C LYS A 77 3.94 12.27 -8.38
N HIS A 78 4.49 11.75 -9.47
CA HIS A 78 5.07 10.42 -9.53
C HIS A 78 6.10 10.20 -8.42
N GLN A 79 7.06 11.12 -8.26
CA GLN A 79 8.08 11.02 -7.21
C GLN A 79 7.49 11.07 -5.79
N ARG A 80 6.51 11.97 -5.54
CA ARG A 80 5.87 12.07 -4.21
C ARG A 80 5.07 10.82 -3.87
N LEU A 81 4.23 10.35 -4.80
CA LEU A 81 3.45 9.13 -4.60
C LEU A 81 4.35 7.90 -4.46
N GLY A 82 5.46 7.84 -5.21
CA GLY A 82 6.46 6.79 -5.10
C GLY A 82 7.03 6.70 -3.70
N LYS A 83 7.52 7.83 -3.16
CA LYS A 83 8.04 7.90 -1.78
C LYS A 83 7.00 7.48 -0.74
N ILE A 84 5.77 7.96 -0.86
CA ILE A 84 4.67 7.64 0.06
C ILE A 84 4.35 6.15 0.00
N SER A 85 4.11 5.61 -1.22
CA SER A 85 3.78 4.20 -1.42
C SER A 85 4.88 3.26 -0.91
N TYR A 86 6.14 3.58 -1.19
CA TYR A 86 7.29 2.84 -0.67
C TYR A 86 7.30 2.81 0.85
N PHE A 87 7.11 3.96 1.51
CA PHE A 87 7.10 4.04 2.96
C PHE A 87 5.94 3.23 3.58
N LEU A 88 4.75 3.30 2.99
CA LEU A 88 3.58 2.51 3.41
C LEU A 88 3.81 0.99 3.26
N LEU A 89 4.39 0.57 2.13
CA LEU A 89 4.69 -0.83 1.86
C LEU A 89 5.83 -1.37 2.75
N LEU A 90 6.79 -0.53 3.11
CA LEU A 90 7.85 -0.90 4.06
C LEU A 90 7.31 -1.04 5.48
N LEU A 91 6.41 -0.15 5.90
CA LEU A 91 5.77 -0.24 7.22
C LEU A 91 4.87 -1.48 7.36
N HIS A 92 4.23 -1.93 6.28
CA HIS A 92 3.35 -3.10 6.30
C HIS A 92 3.95 -4.35 6.99
N PRO A 93 5.09 -4.92 6.53
CA PRO A 93 5.71 -6.09 7.17
C PRO A 93 6.26 -5.79 8.56
N LEU A 94 6.70 -4.55 8.84
CA LEU A 94 7.15 -4.16 10.18
C LEU A 94 6.01 -4.22 11.20
N LEU A 95 4.84 -3.67 10.85
CA LEU A 95 3.66 -3.75 11.72
C LEU A 95 3.14 -5.19 11.86
N LEU A 96 3.28 -5.99 10.79
CA LEU A 96 2.92 -7.41 10.84
C LEU A 96 3.82 -8.17 11.82
N ALA A 97 5.13 -7.89 11.83
CA ALA A 97 6.08 -8.46 12.77
C ALA A 97 5.76 -8.07 14.23
N VAL A 98 5.37 -6.81 14.47
CA VAL A 98 4.95 -6.34 15.80
C VAL A 98 3.70 -7.08 16.30
N ASN A 99 2.75 -7.40 15.42
CA ASN A 99 1.53 -8.14 15.78
C ASN A 99 1.80 -9.56 16.30
N VAL A 100 2.98 -10.13 16.04
CA VAL A 100 3.33 -11.52 16.37
C VAL A 100 4.12 -11.63 17.69
N LEU A 101 4.51 -10.50 18.29
CA LEU A 101 5.18 -10.46 19.58
C LEU A 101 4.21 -10.88 20.72
N PRO A 102 4.65 -11.73 21.68
CA PRO A 102 6.04 -12.05 22.03
C PRO A 102 6.58 -13.37 21.43
N ASN A 103 5.89 -13.98 20.46
CA ASN A 103 6.32 -15.27 19.91
C ASN A 103 7.49 -15.08 18.92
N VAL A 104 8.70 -14.95 19.46
CA VAL A 104 9.92 -14.59 18.71
C VAL A 104 10.21 -15.57 17.57
N LYS A 105 9.89 -16.87 17.74
CA LYS A 105 10.03 -17.90 16.70
C LYS A 105 9.08 -17.69 15.51
N ALA A 106 7.88 -17.17 15.76
CA ALA A 106 6.95 -16.82 14.68
C ALA A 106 7.34 -15.50 14.00
N ALA A 107 7.94 -14.55 14.74
CA ALA A 107 8.47 -13.31 14.17
C ALA A 107 9.66 -13.55 13.23
N THR A 108 10.54 -14.51 13.55
CA THR A 108 11.66 -14.89 12.67
C THR A 108 11.20 -15.53 11.36
N ASN A 109 10.05 -16.21 11.34
CA ASN A 109 9.48 -16.80 10.11
C ASN A 109 8.96 -15.74 9.11
N PHE A 110 8.87 -14.47 9.50
CA PHE A 110 8.59 -13.36 8.60
C PHE A 110 9.86 -12.73 7.99
N LEU A 111 11.04 -13.05 8.53
CA LEU A 111 12.33 -12.58 8.02
C LEU A 111 13.09 -13.71 7.32
N TYR A 112 12.89 -14.96 7.75
CA TYR A 112 13.49 -16.17 7.19
C TYR A 112 12.42 -17.03 6.52
N LEU A 113 12.81 -17.75 5.46
CA LEU A 113 11.91 -18.69 4.78
C LEU A 113 11.35 -19.71 5.79
N SER A 114 10.03 -19.68 5.94
CA SER A 114 9.20 -20.59 6.71
C SER A 114 8.91 -21.87 5.91
N GLN A 115 8.26 -22.87 6.51
CA GLN A 115 7.77 -24.06 5.79
C GLN A 115 6.57 -23.77 4.89
N ASN A 116 5.98 -22.59 4.99
CA ASN A 116 4.77 -22.23 4.26
C ASN A 116 5.11 -21.34 3.06
N ASN A 117 4.85 -21.87 1.85
CA ASN A 117 5.19 -21.22 0.58
C ASN A 117 4.59 -19.83 0.44
N VAL A 118 3.39 -19.59 0.99
CA VAL A 118 2.71 -18.28 0.91
C VAL A 118 3.50 -17.19 1.64
N TYR A 119 4.09 -17.53 2.78
CA TYR A 119 4.93 -16.59 3.54
C TYR A 119 6.28 -16.39 2.85
N ASN A 120 6.87 -17.46 2.30
CA ASN A 120 8.16 -17.40 1.63
C ASN A 120 8.17 -16.49 0.40
N PHE A 121 7.10 -16.49 -0.40
CA PHE A 121 6.99 -15.56 -1.53
C PHE A 121 6.97 -14.10 -1.07
N GLY A 122 6.33 -13.80 0.06
CA GLY A 122 6.37 -12.46 0.66
C GLY A 122 7.76 -12.05 1.15
N VAL A 123 8.49 -12.98 1.77
CA VAL A 123 9.87 -12.75 2.24
C VAL A 123 10.84 -12.59 1.07
N LEU A 124 10.72 -13.41 0.03
CA LEU A 124 11.57 -13.31 -1.16
C LEU A 124 11.40 -11.97 -1.89
N ALA A 125 10.19 -11.41 -1.93
CA ALA A 125 9.93 -10.09 -2.52
C ALA A 125 10.60 -8.93 -1.74
N LEU A 126 11.02 -9.13 -0.49
CA LEU A 126 11.81 -8.15 0.27
C LEU A 126 13.31 -8.21 -0.06
N TYR A 127 13.81 -9.37 -0.53
CA TYR A 127 15.21 -9.59 -0.85
C TYR A 127 15.57 -9.33 -2.32
N LEU A 128 14.58 -9.29 -3.21
CA LEU A 128 14.74 -9.04 -4.65
C LEU A 128 14.62 -7.54 -4.97
#